data_AF-A0A2E6VT94-F1
#
_entry.id   AF-A0A2E6VT94-F1
#
_cell.length_a   1.000
_cell.length_b   1.000
_cell.length_c   1.000
_cell.angle_alpha   90.00
_cell.angle_beta   90.00
_cell.angle_gamma   90.00
#
_symmetry.space_group_name_H-M   'P 1'
#
loop_
_entity.id
_entity.type
_entity.pdbx_description
1 polymer ?
#
loop_
_entity_poly.entity_id
_entity_poly.type
_entity_poly.pdbx_seq_one_letter_code
_entity_poly.pdbx_strand_id
1 'polypeptide(L)'
;MIFRAQTVLFLSGVFFLWMSACGPTVLSPGEGACDPQCDEWEKCVEGSCQKSCISDVECGANSFCIESICHALVPCQDTGQCDADASCLNGFCVPLNRQCVNDDNCGVNGVCVNGICTDDSDSDTEEENRCTSDADCPTGQTCNFGFCEGGSSDGTGDGNSDGTTTGNSDGNSNGSTEGTGDDNCNGNDDGQLGDSCDEASDCCNGLCLGDPNTGQGFCTEMCTAYDDCNPVGFNLDMWCLDAGADGSLCAFSDYEDACETTSDCVGQICLRSVSDSSCSINCTSGNMCPPGAACGLVPASDGAGGATTIQTCTPIGESCAVANDCLSGTCIGDDETGVAYCSTFCTASDPTACPANYACTLVQGSDVPVCVR
;
A
#
# COMPACT_ATOMS: atom_id res chain seq x y z
N MET A 1 -44.58 -44.90 -44.13
CA MET A 1 -43.97 -44.56 -45.43
C MET A 1 -43.72 -43.06 -45.38
N ILE A 2 -42.52 -42.52 -45.25
CA ILE A 2 -41.27 -42.73 -46.01
C ILE A 2 -40.10 -42.52 -45.04
N PHE A 3 -39.19 -43.49 -44.96
CA PHE A 3 -37.87 -43.35 -44.31
C PHE A 3 -36.90 -42.73 -45.33
N ARG A 4 -36.15 -41.69 -44.94
CA ARG A 4 -34.98 -41.23 -45.69
C ARG A 4 -33.71 -41.63 -44.93
N ALA A 5 -32.98 -42.59 -45.51
CA ALA A 5 -31.64 -42.96 -45.13
C ALA A 5 -30.65 -41.91 -45.67
N GLN A 6 -29.71 -41.45 -44.83
CA GLN A 6 -28.54 -40.72 -45.29
C GLN A 6 -27.34 -41.67 -45.35
N THR A 7 -26.75 -41.67 -46.53
CA THR A 7 -25.66 -42.53 -46.98
C THR A 7 -24.31 -41.97 -46.53
N VAL A 8 -23.49 -42.87 -46.03
CA VAL A 8 -22.08 -42.73 -45.67
C VAL A 8 -21.23 -42.36 -46.89
N LEU A 9 -20.33 -41.37 -46.76
CA LEU A 9 -19.24 -41.14 -47.70
C LEU A 9 -17.90 -41.18 -46.93
N PHE A 10 -17.21 -42.33 -47.02
CA PHE A 10 -15.80 -42.46 -46.62
C PHE A 10 -14.93 -41.92 -47.75
N LEU A 11 -14.17 -40.87 -47.48
CA LEU A 11 -13.10 -40.38 -48.35
C LEU A 11 -11.75 -40.73 -47.70
N SER A 12 -11.14 -41.80 -48.20
CA SER A 12 -9.75 -42.16 -47.94
C SER A 12 -8.83 -41.19 -48.70
N GLY A 13 -8.27 -40.22 -47.98
CA GLY A 13 -7.23 -39.33 -48.47
C GLY A 13 -5.85 -39.85 -48.07
N VAL A 14 -5.11 -40.34 -49.05
CA VAL A 14 -3.68 -40.70 -48.98
C VAL A 14 -2.87 -39.42 -48.78
N PHE A 15 -2.27 -39.24 -47.60
CA PHE A 15 -1.30 -38.17 -47.37
C PHE A 15 0.12 -38.71 -47.48
N PHE A 16 0.87 -38.13 -48.41
CA PHE A 16 2.26 -38.40 -48.73
C PHE A 16 3.18 -38.11 -47.53
N LEU A 17 3.93 -39.13 -47.12
CA LEU A 17 5.13 -38.99 -46.28
C LEU A 17 6.23 -38.29 -47.09
N TRP A 18 6.47 -37.02 -46.83
CA TRP A 18 7.73 -36.36 -47.15
C TRP A 18 8.68 -36.50 -45.96
N MET A 19 9.67 -37.38 -46.09
CA MET A 19 10.82 -37.43 -45.21
C MET A 19 11.74 -36.25 -45.54
N SER A 20 11.62 -35.16 -44.78
CA SER A 20 12.62 -34.10 -44.75
C SER A 20 13.74 -34.51 -43.80
N ALA A 21 14.96 -34.61 -44.34
CA ALA A 21 16.16 -34.98 -43.61
C ALA A 21 16.50 -33.94 -42.52
N CYS A 22 16.67 -34.40 -41.28
CA CYS A 22 17.29 -33.62 -40.21
C CYS A 22 18.80 -33.58 -40.46
N GLY A 23 19.33 -32.41 -40.83
CA GLY A 23 20.74 -32.08 -40.64
C GLY A 23 20.96 -31.59 -39.20
N PRO A 24 22.14 -31.81 -38.60
CA PRO A 24 22.44 -31.26 -37.28
C PRO A 24 22.60 -29.74 -37.40
N THR A 25 21.59 -29.00 -36.98
CA THR A 25 21.74 -27.58 -36.66
C THR A 25 22.66 -27.51 -35.44
N VAL A 26 23.85 -26.97 -35.67
CA VAL A 26 24.79 -26.58 -34.63
C VAL A 26 24.12 -25.42 -33.89
N LEU A 27 23.51 -25.69 -32.75
CA LEU A 27 23.04 -24.66 -31.83
C LEU A 27 24.28 -23.90 -31.35
N SER A 28 24.38 -22.63 -31.75
CA SER A 28 25.29 -21.68 -31.12
C SER A 28 24.94 -21.61 -29.63
N PRO A 29 25.89 -21.83 -28.71
CA PRO A 29 25.69 -21.53 -27.30
C PRO A 29 25.85 -20.02 -27.15
N GLY A 30 24.74 -19.27 -27.07
CA GLY A 30 24.85 -17.81 -26.93
C GLY A 30 23.59 -16.96 -26.86
N GLU A 31 22.39 -17.52 -26.80
CA GLU A 31 21.17 -16.74 -26.55
C GLU A 31 20.32 -17.49 -25.52
N GLY A 32 20.29 -16.98 -24.28
CA GLY A 32 19.50 -17.51 -23.17
C GLY A 32 18.02 -17.27 -23.45
N ALA A 33 17.32 -18.31 -23.89
CA ALA A 33 15.92 -18.22 -24.23
C ALA A 33 15.05 -18.37 -22.97
N CYS A 34 14.37 -17.30 -22.55
CA CYS A 34 13.04 -17.47 -21.97
C CYS A 34 12.08 -17.78 -23.13
N ASP A 35 12.07 -19.05 -23.52
CA ASP A 35 11.06 -19.65 -24.39
C ASP A 35 10.67 -20.97 -23.72
N PRO A 36 9.44 -21.10 -23.15
CA PRO A 36 8.26 -20.27 -23.39
C PRO A 36 8.33 -18.89 -22.73
N GLN A 37 7.46 -17.99 -23.20
CA GLN A 37 7.23 -16.67 -22.62
C GLN A 37 6.87 -16.83 -21.13
N CYS A 38 7.47 -15.99 -20.29
CA CYS A 38 7.12 -15.90 -18.87
C CYS A 38 5.65 -15.52 -18.71
N ASP A 39 5.08 -15.78 -17.53
CA ASP A 39 3.69 -15.44 -17.24
C ASP A 39 3.45 -13.91 -17.32
N GLU A 40 2.19 -13.47 -17.37
CA GLU A 40 1.81 -12.07 -17.60
C GLU A 40 2.38 -11.08 -16.55
N TRP A 41 2.84 -11.59 -15.41
CA TRP A 41 3.46 -10.85 -14.30
C TRP A 41 4.97 -11.11 -14.16
N GLU A 42 5.63 -11.67 -15.17
CA GLU A 42 7.04 -12.01 -15.15
C GLU A 42 7.81 -11.43 -16.35
N LYS A 43 9.06 -11.04 -16.11
CA LYS A 43 10.00 -10.58 -17.14
C LYS A 43 11.16 -11.55 -17.28
N CYS A 44 11.60 -11.75 -18.51
CA CYS A 44 12.82 -12.51 -18.79
C CYS A 44 14.05 -11.67 -18.47
N VAL A 45 14.79 -12.07 -17.45
CA VAL A 45 16.04 -11.45 -17.00
C VAL A 45 17.11 -12.52 -16.98
N GLU A 46 18.16 -12.33 -17.77
CA GLU A 46 19.31 -13.25 -17.88
C GLU A 46 18.96 -14.72 -18.16
N GLY A 47 17.83 -14.97 -18.85
CA GLY A 47 17.38 -16.32 -19.20
C GLY A 47 16.53 -17.00 -18.10
N SER A 48 16.08 -16.24 -17.10
CA SER A 48 15.13 -16.68 -16.07
C SER A 48 13.91 -15.75 -16.02
N CYS A 49 12.73 -16.32 -15.76
CA CYS A 49 11.54 -15.51 -15.48
C CYS A 49 11.59 -14.99 -14.05
N GLN A 50 11.48 -13.68 -13.89
CA GLN A 50 11.47 -13.00 -12.60
C GLN A 50 10.19 -12.18 -12.47
N LYS A 51 9.61 -12.15 -11.26
CA LYS A 51 8.38 -11.41 -10.99
C LYS A 51 8.57 -9.92 -11.31
N SER A 52 7.68 -9.36 -12.12
CA SER A 52 7.63 -7.93 -12.42
C SER A 52 6.88 -7.20 -11.32
N CYS A 53 7.19 -5.92 -11.17
CA CYS A 53 6.55 -5.08 -10.16
C CYS A 53 6.51 -3.60 -10.57
N ILE A 54 5.68 -2.83 -9.88
CA ILE A 54 5.52 -1.38 -9.93
C ILE A 54 5.97 -0.78 -8.59
N SER A 55 5.73 -1.48 -7.49
CA SER A 55 6.15 -1.11 -6.14
C SER A 55 6.57 -2.34 -5.33
N ASP A 56 7.20 -2.12 -4.17
CA ASP A 56 7.77 -3.22 -3.37
C ASP A 56 6.70 -4.17 -2.81
N VAL A 57 5.46 -3.69 -2.63
CA VAL A 57 4.36 -4.50 -2.08
C VAL A 57 4.08 -5.73 -2.93
N GLU A 58 4.24 -5.61 -4.24
CA GLU A 58 4.00 -6.70 -5.20
C GLU A 58 5.07 -7.79 -5.12
N CYS A 59 6.24 -7.48 -4.55
CA CYS A 59 7.35 -8.43 -4.42
C CYS A 59 7.26 -9.33 -3.19
N GLY A 60 6.38 -9.01 -2.24
CA GLY A 60 6.23 -9.73 -0.98
C GLY A 60 7.39 -9.47 -0.01
N ALA A 61 7.32 -10.14 1.15
CA ALA A 61 8.29 -9.94 2.21
C ALA A 61 9.72 -10.27 1.75
N ASN A 62 10.68 -9.45 2.20
CA ASN A 62 12.12 -9.60 1.90
C ASN A 62 12.47 -9.48 0.41
N SER A 63 11.74 -8.65 -0.36
CA SER A 63 12.11 -8.30 -1.74
C SER A 63 11.79 -6.84 -2.04
N PHE A 64 12.49 -6.25 -3.00
CA PHE A 64 12.26 -4.88 -3.48
C PHE A 64 11.96 -4.84 -4.97
N CYS A 65 11.17 -3.87 -5.37
CA CYS A 65 10.95 -3.57 -6.77
C CYS A 65 12.03 -2.63 -7.31
N ILE A 66 12.92 -3.17 -8.12
CA ILE A 66 14.02 -2.44 -8.75
C ILE A 66 13.88 -2.59 -10.25
N GLU A 67 13.82 -1.46 -10.97
CA GLU A 67 13.66 -1.45 -12.44
C GLU A 67 12.49 -2.32 -12.93
N SER A 68 11.41 -2.33 -12.15
CA SER A 68 10.21 -3.12 -12.37
C SER A 68 10.40 -4.65 -12.34
N ILE A 69 11.38 -5.12 -11.58
CA ILE A 69 11.66 -6.53 -11.28
C ILE A 69 11.81 -6.69 -9.77
N CYS A 70 11.29 -7.78 -9.22
CA CYS A 70 11.44 -8.11 -7.81
C CYS A 70 12.82 -8.72 -7.53
N HIS A 71 13.63 -8.03 -6.75
CA HIS A 71 14.92 -8.48 -6.25
C HIS A 71 14.79 -8.94 -4.80
N ALA A 72 15.19 -10.17 -4.52
CA ALA A 72 15.23 -10.69 -3.15
C ALA A 72 16.34 -10.02 -2.32
N LEU A 73 16.05 -9.74 -1.05
CA LEU A 73 17.04 -9.27 -0.08
C LEU A 73 18.07 -10.38 0.18
N VAL A 74 19.33 -10.11 -0.13
CA VAL A 74 20.45 -11.03 0.11
C VAL A 74 21.03 -10.75 1.50
N PRO A 75 21.10 -11.72 2.42
CA PRO A 75 21.69 -11.49 3.73
C PRO A 75 23.20 -11.26 3.63
N CYS A 76 23.72 -10.37 4.46
CA CYS A 76 25.14 -10.00 4.52
C CYS A 76 25.58 -9.69 5.96
N GLN A 77 26.90 -9.72 6.18
CA GLN A 77 27.58 -9.28 7.40
C GLN A 77 28.43 -8.03 7.13
N ASP A 78 28.91 -7.87 5.91
CA ASP A 78 29.60 -6.66 5.44
C ASP A 78 29.32 -6.39 3.95
N THR A 79 29.59 -5.16 3.51
CA THR A 79 29.37 -4.69 2.12
C THR A 79 30.15 -5.48 1.08
N GLY A 80 31.24 -6.17 1.46
CA GLY A 80 32.02 -6.99 0.54
C GLY A 80 31.30 -8.27 0.09
N GLN A 81 30.17 -8.61 0.72
CA GLN A 81 29.33 -9.74 0.34
C GLN A 81 28.20 -9.37 -0.64
N CYS A 82 28.02 -8.08 -0.90
CA CYS A 82 27.01 -7.55 -1.80
C CYS A 82 27.56 -7.35 -3.22
N ASP A 83 26.66 -7.24 -4.20
CA ASP A 83 27.04 -6.85 -5.55
C ASP A 83 27.65 -5.44 -5.58
N ALA A 84 28.37 -5.11 -6.66
CA ALA A 84 29.14 -3.87 -6.76
C ALA A 84 28.31 -2.58 -6.54
N ASP A 85 27.00 -2.67 -6.80
CA ASP A 85 26.05 -1.57 -6.69
C ASP A 85 25.13 -1.71 -5.45
N ALA A 86 25.56 -2.45 -4.41
CA ALA A 86 24.82 -2.62 -3.16
C ALA A 86 25.72 -2.49 -1.91
N SER A 87 25.13 -2.15 -0.77
CA SER A 87 25.81 -2.10 0.53
C SER A 87 25.09 -2.93 1.58
N CYS A 88 25.83 -3.45 2.56
CA CYS A 88 25.25 -4.22 3.65
C CYS A 88 24.66 -3.29 4.70
N LEU A 89 23.34 -3.30 4.84
CA LEU A 89 22.58 -2.48 5.78
C LEU A 89 21.64 -3.39 6.58
N ASN A 90 21.68 -3.32 7.90
CA ASN A 90 20.86 -4.14 8.81
C ASN A 90 20.89 -5.64 8.51
N GLY A 91 22.03 -6.15 8.03
CA GLY A 91 22.20 -7.57 7.72
C GLY A 91 21.70 -7.98 6.33
N PHE A 92 21.34 -7.03 5.47
CA PHE A 92 20.94 -7.30 4.09
C PHE A 92 21.60 -6.37 3.07
N CYS A 93 21.85 -6.89 1.87
CA CYS A 93 22.38 -6.13 0.74
C CYS A 93 21.27 -5.26 0.16
N VAL A 94 21.39 -3.95 0.35
CA VAL A 94 20.46 -2.97 -0.19
C VAL A 94 21.19 -2.19 -1.31
N PRO A 95 20.58 -2.04 -2.50
CA PRO A 95 21.17 -1.28 -3.61
C PRO A 95 21.65 0.11 -3.19
N LEU A 96 22.76 0.62 -3.73
CA LEU A 96 23.32 1.93 -3.33
C LEU A 96 22.41 3.12 -3.63
N ASN A 97 21.49 2.97 -4.60
CA ASN A 97 20.42 3.92 -4.91
C ASN A 97 19.20 3.79 -3.98
N ARG A 98 19.20 2.83 -3.05
CA ARG A 98 18.25 2.72 -1.95
C ARG A 98 18.99 2.43 -0.64
N GLN A 99 19.27 3.47 0.13
CA GLN A 99 20.05 3.41 1.36
C GLN A 99 19.21 3.18 2.61
N CYS A 100 17.88 3.22 2.52
CA CYS A 100 17.00 3.07 3.67
C CYS A 100 15.65 2.45 3.33
N VAL A 101 15.00 1.95 4.37
CA VAL A 101 13.60 1.51 4.39
C VAL A 101 12.80 2.40 5.35
N ASN A 102 13.45 2.92 6.39
CA ASN A 102 12.92 3.90 7.34
C ASN A 102 14.04 4.84 7.84
N ASP A 103 13.66 5.87 8.59
CA ASP A 103 14.56 6.93 9.05
C ASP A 103 15.70 6.40 9.93
N ASP A 104 15.46 5.32 10.69
CA ASP A 104 16.48 4.66 11.52
C ASP A 104 17.69 4.16 10.71
N ASN A 105 17.51 3.95 9.40
CA ASN A 105 18.56 3.50 8.50
C ASN A 105 19.49 4.64 8.06
N CYS A 106 19.09 5.89 8.30
CA CYS A 106 19.73 7.08 7.77
C CYS A 106 20.65 7.81 8.75
N GLY A 107 20.91 7.21 9.92
CA GLY A 107 21.77 7.81 10.94
C GLY A 107 21.11 9.00 11.64
N VAL A 108 21.88 9.71 12.46
CA VAL A 108 21.35 10.84 13.23
C VAL A 108 20.94 11.96 12.28
N ASN A 109 19.66 12.35 12.33
CA ASN A 109 19.00 13.37 11.50
C ASN A 109 18.84 12.99 10.02
N GLY A 110 18.90 11.71 9.67
CA GLY A 110 18.59 11.27 8.32
C GLY A 110 17.13 10.83 8.21
N VAL A 111 16.44 11.27 7.16
CA VAL A 111 15.07 10.84 6.82
C VAL A 111 15.12 9.97 5.58
N CYS A 112 14.33 8.90 5.56
CA CYS A 112 14.23 8.00 4.44
C CYS A 112 13.17 8.47 3.45
N VAL A 113 13.61 9.07 2.35
CA VAL A 113 12.71 9.55 1.30
C VAL A 113 12.87 8.69 0.06
N ASN A 114 11.83 7.91 -0.28
CA ASN A 114 11.83 6.99 -1.43
C ASN A 114 13.01 6.01 -1.44
N GLY A 115 13.40 5.56 -0.24
CA GLY A 115 14.54 4.68 -0.05
C GLY A 115 15.89 5.37 -0.07
N ILE A 116 15.97 6.70 -0.14
CA ILE A 116 17.24 7.45 -0.08
C ILE A 116 17.30 8.22 1.23
N CYS A 117 18.43 8.10 1.94
CA CYS A 117 18.67 8.92 3.11
C CYS A 117 18.95 10.35 2.72
N THR A 118 18.11 11.26 3.19
CA THR A 118 18.29 12.71 3.06
C THR A 118 18.57 13.28 4.44
N ASP A 119 19.51 14.21 4.55
CA ASP A 119 19.72 14.92 5.82
C ASP A 119 18.50 15.84 6.07
N ASP A 120 17.92 15.77 7.27
CA ASP A 120 16.80 16.62 7.72
C ASP A 120 17.15 18.12 7.68
N SER A 121 18.43 18.48 7.55
CA SER A 121 18.85 19.86 7.29
C SER A 121 18.42 20.41 5.93
N ASP A 122 17.96 19.58 4.99
CA ASP A 122 17.37 20.04 3.72
C ASP A 122 15.83 20.23 3.80
N SER A 123 15.21 20.00 4.96
CA SER A 123 13.81 20.38 5.25
C SER A 123 13.66 21.82 5.77
N ASP A 124 14.75 22.59 5.76
CA ASP A 124 14.79 24.03 6.04
C ASP A 124 13.70 24.79 5.23
N THR A 125 12.59 25.16 5.89
CA THR A 125 12.12 26.57 6.00
C THR A 125 10.72 26.80 6.61
N GLU A 126 9.97 25.78 7.06
CA GLU A 126 8.60 26.06 7.57
C GLU A 126 8.43 25.98 9.10
N GLU A 127 9.26 25.25 9.84
CA GLU A 127 9.11 25.14 11.30
C GLU A 127 9.84 26.21 12.11
N GLU A 128 11.01 26.69 11.66
CA GLU A 128 11.75 27.75 12.37
C GLU A 128 11.09 29.13 12.32
N ASN A 129 10.00 29.29 11.56
CA ASN A 129 9.37 30.59 11.34
C ASN A 129 8.06 30.80 12.09
N ARG A 130 7.69 29.89 13.00
CA ARG A 130 6.47 29.99 13.81
C ARG A 130 6.70 30.76 15.10
N CYS A 131 5.72 31.58 15.50
CA CYS A 131 5.79 32.38 16.72
C CYS A 131 4.43 32.50 17.42
N THR A 132 4.45 32.69 18.73
CA THR A 132 3.27 33.07 19.52
C THR A 132 3.37 34.51 20.04
N SER A 133 4.58 35.07 20.04
CA SER A 133 4.89 36.45 20.41
C SER A 133 6.16 36.94 19.71
N ASP A 134 6.38 38.25 19.69
CA ASP A 134 7.58 38.87 19.10
C ASP A 134 8.89 38.40 19.76
N ALA A 135 8.83 37.90 21.00
CA ALA A 135 9.98 37.37 21.71
C ALA A 135 10.46 36.01 21.18
N ASP A 136 9.58 35.30 20.47
CA ASP A 136 9.88 34.02 19.83
C ASP A 136 10.62 34.24 18.49
N CYS A 137 10.64 35.49 17.99
CA CYS A 137 11.23 35.82 16.71
C CYS A 137 12.70 36.29 16.81
N PRO A 138 13.53 36.00 15.79
CA PRO A 138 14.90 36.52 15.71
C PRO A 138 14.94 38.05 15.79
N THR A 139 16.06 38.58 16.30
CA THR A 139 16.23 40.02 16.52
C THR A 139 15.96 40.83 15.25
N GLY A 140 14.96 41.71 15.32
CA GLY A 140 14.55 42.58 14.21
C GLY A 140 13.23 42.18 13.55
N GLN A 141 12.71 40.98 13.83
CA GLN A 141 11.43 40.49 13.30
C GLN A 141 10.27 40.69 14.30
N THR A 142 9.03 40.64 13.81
CA THR A 142 7.78 40.76 14.59
C THR A 142 6.90 39.54 14.32
N CYS A 143 6.20 39.04 15.33
CA CYS A 143 5.28 37.93 15.17
C CYS A 143 3.94 38.41 14.56
N ASN A 144 3.69 38.02 13.31
CA ASN A 144 2.45 38.32 12.59
C ASN A 144 1.75 37.02 12.20
N PHE A 145 0.51 36.85 12.66
CA PHE A 145 -0.34 35.69 12.31
C PHE A 145 0.30 34.32 12.55
N GLY A 146 1.15 34.21 13.57
CA GLY A 146 1.84 32.97 13.88
C GLY A 146 3.16 32.78 13.14
N PHE A 147 3.61 33.79 12.38
CA PHE A 147 4.86 33.76 11.63
C PHE A 147 5.75 34.98 11.90
N CYS A 148 7.07 34.77 11.98
CA CYS A 148 8.01 35.87 12.16
C CYS A 148 8.21 36.63 10.85
N GLU A 149 7.87 37.92 10.85
CA GLU A 149 7.96 38.80 9.68
C GLU A 149 8.90 39.97 9.91
N GLY A 150 9.68 40.32 8.88
CA GLY A 150 10.45 41.56 8.84
C GLY A 150 11.89 41.41 9.31
N GLY A 151 12.72 40.72 8.52
CA GLY A 151 14.17 40.68 8.71
C GLY A 151 14.90 41.19 7.47
N SER A 152 14.70 42.45 7.08
CA SER A 152 15.53 43.06 6.05
C SER A 152 16.50 44.05 6.70
N SER A 153 17.59 43.52 7.24
CA SER A 153 18.78 44.31 7.55
C SER A 153 19.94 43.83 6.68
N ASP A 154 19.91 44.29 5.43
CA ASP A 154 21.15 44.64 4.73
C ASP A 154 21.99 45.52 5.66
N GLY A 155 23.23 45.11 5.87
CA GLY A 155 24.09 45.64 6.92
C GLY A 155 24.46 47.11 6.78
N THR A 156 24.71 47.77 7.91
CA THR A 156 25.88 48.61 8.19
C THR A 156 25.72 49.26 9.57
N GLY A 157 26.68 49.04 10.48
CA GLY A 157 26.70 49.77 11.76
C GLY A 157 27.64 49.19 12.80
N ASP A 158 28.94 49.43 12.62
CA ASP A 158 29.98 49.25 13.64
C ASP A 158 29.62 49.95 14.96
N GLY A 159 29.89 49.30 16.11
CA GLY A 159 29.56 49.89 17.41
C GLY A 159 29.99 49.12 18.67
N ASN A 160 31.28 48.83 18.77
CA ASN A 160 32.14 48.70 19.97
C ASN A 160 31.52 48.69 21.41
N SER A 161 32.07 47.76 22.22
CA SER A 161 32.49 47.92 23.64
C SER A 161 31.66 47.34 24.79
N ASP A 162 32.33 46.37 25.46
CA ASP A 162 32.65 46.30 26.90
C ASP A 162 31.53 46.23 27.95
N GLY A 163 31.52 45.11 28.68
CA GLY A 163 30.85 45.03 29.98
C GLY A 163 30.97 43.67 30.65
N THR A 164 32.12 43.41 31.28
CA THR A 164 32.40 42.34 32.25
C THR A 164 31.25 41.99 33.22
N THR A 165 31.01 40.69 33.51
CA THR A 165 31.12 40.16 34.89
C THR A 165 31.10 38.63 34.96
N THR A 166 31.99 38.13 35.82
CA THR A 166 32.16 36.76 36.31
C THR A 166 30.96 36.25 37.11
N GLY A 167 30.62 34.96 37.00
CA GLY A 167 29.71 34.32 37.92
C GLY A 167 29.53 32.81 37.67
N ASN A 168 30.48 32.02 38.15
CA ASN A 168 30.36 30.57 38.30
C ASN A 168 29.30 30.28 39.38
N SER A 169 28.32 29.41 39.13
CA SER A 169 27.47 28.81 40.17
C SER A 169 26.89 27.49 39.66
N ASP A 170 27.52 26.41 40.11
CA ASP A 170 26.92 25.08 40.20
C ASP A 170 25.67 25.15 41.07
N GLY A 171 24.54 24.69 40.52
CA GLY A 171 23.23 24.78 41.16
C GLY A 171 22.28 23.73 40.61
N ASN A 172 22.59 22.47 40.89
CA ASN A 172 21.67 21.33 40.82
C ASN A 172 20.37 21.63 41.60
N SER A 173 19.22 21.67 40.93
CA SER A 173 17.88 21.34 41.45
C SER A 173 16.80 21.38 40.36
N ASN A 174 16.12 20.25 40.19
CA ASN A 174 14.71 20.05 39.80
C ASN A 174 14.11 20.81 38.61
N GLY A 175 13.53 20.03 37.69
CA GLY A 175 12.47 20.50 36.82
C GLY A 175 12.22 19.55 35.66
N SER A 176 11.50 18.46 35.89
CA SER A 176 10.73 17.82 34.82
C SER A 176 9.74 18.85 34.29
N THR A 177 10.11 19.50 33.19
CA THR A 177 9.23 20.34 32.38
C THR A 177 8.87 19.54 31.14
N GLU A 178 7.65 19.02 31.19
CA GLU A 178 6.69 18.84 30.09
C GLU A 178 7.24 19.19 28.70
N GLY A 179 7.78 18.17 28.03
CA GLY A 179 7.92 18.15 26.58
C GLY A 179 6.60 17.69 25.99
N THR A 180 5.82 18.62 25.46
CA THR A 180 4.64 18.33 24.65
C THR A 180 5.09 17.85 23.28
N GLY A 181 5.04 16.54 23.06
CA GLY A 181 5.37 15.88 21.79
C GLY A 181 6.21 14.61 22.00
N ASP A 182 5.69 13.67 22.79
CA ASP A 182 6.39 12.42 23.13
C ASP A 182 5.92 11.30 22.19
N ASP A 183 6.59 11.12 21.06
CA ASP A 183 6.62 9.88 20.25
C ASP A 183 7.45 8.77 20.96
N ASN A 184 7.29 8.68 22.28
CA ASN A 184 8.21 7.95 23.15
C ASN A 184 7.65 6.57 23.54
N CYS A 185 7.77 5.58 22.64
CA CYS A 185 8.03 4.21 23.07
C CYS A 185 9.43 4.23 23.72
N ASN A 186 9.50 4.67 24.98
CA ASN A 186 10.69 5.24 25.63
C ASN A 186 11.74 4.17 26.02
N GLY A 187 12.13 3.30 25.10
CA GLY A 187 13.08 2.21 25.31
C GLY A 187 12.55 1.09 26.22
N ASN A 188 11.24 1.03 26.46
CA ASN A 188 10.59 -0.15 27.02
C ASN A 188 10.17 -1.08 25.88
N ASP A 189 10.14 -2.38 26.17
CA ASP A 189 9.72 -3.46 25.27
C ASP A 189 8.21 -3.42 24.92
N ASP A 190 7.62 -2.21 24.84
CA ASP A 190 6.21 -1.99 24.53
C ASP A 190 5.99 -2.25 23.02
N GLY A 191 4.90 -2.94 22.69
CA GLY A 191 4.57 -3.39 21.35
C GLY A 191 4.18 -2.25 20.42
N GLN A 192 4.70 -2.33 19.19
CA GLN A 192 4.34 -1.48 18.05
C GLN A 192 3.01 -1.93 17.43
N LEU A 193 2.50 -1.17 16.47
CA LEU A 193 1.31 -1.53 15.70
C LEU A 193 1.44 -2.97 15.13
N GLY A 194 0.45 -3.82 15.42
CA GLY A 194 0.42 -5.21 14.99
C GLY A 194 1.09 -6.21 15.94
N ASP A 195 1.86 -5.75 16.94
CA ASP A 195 2.45 -6.65 17.95
C ASP A 195 1.37 -7.27 18.85
N SER A 196 1.60 -8.49 19.34
CA SER A 196 0.67 -9.15 20.25
C SER A 196 0.62 -8.46 21.63
N CYS A 197 -0.57 -8.32 22.20
CA CYS A 197 -0.78 -7.77 23.54
C CYS A 197 -1.80 -8.60 24.33
N ASP A 198 -1.61 -8.66 25.65
CA ASP A 198 -2.58 -9.23 26.60
C ASP A 198 -3.41 -8.11 27.26
N GLU A 199 -2.83 -6.92 27.43
CA GLU A 199 -3.49 -5.73 27.98
C GLU A 199 -3.04 -4.42 27.32
N ALA A 200 -3.79 -3.34 27.54
CA ALA A 200 -3.54 -2.03 26.96
C ALA A 200 -2.12 -1.48 27.22
N SER A 201 -1.53 -1.80 28.39
CA SER A 201 -0.18 -1.35 28.74
C SER A 201 0.93 -2.03 27.94
N ASP A 202 0.63 -3.11 27.22
CA ASP A 202 1.60 -3.76 26.34
C ASP A 202 1.79 -3.00 25.03
N CYS A 203 0.98 -1.98 24.75
CA CYS A 203 1.00 -1.21 23.51
C CYS A 203 1.45 0.23 23.75
N CYS A 204 2.31 0.75 22.88
CA CYS A 204 2.85 2.11 23.06
C CYS A 204 1.77 3.19 23.15
N ASN A 205 0.68 3.05 22.39
CA ASN A 205 -0.43 4.00 22.39
C ASN A 205 -1.54 3.65 23.38
N GLY A 206 -1.36 2.60 24.19
CA GLY A 206 -2.34 2.16 25.17
C GLY A 206 -3.56 1.44 24.58
N LEU A 207 -3.53 1.03 23.32
CA LEU A 207 -4.67 0.39 22.65
C LEU A 207 -4.34 -1.06 22.26
N CYS A 208 -4.94 -1.99 22.99
CA CYS A 208 -4.87 -3.43 22.71
C CYS A 208 -6.24 -3.92 22.22
N LEU A 209 -6.33 -4.32 20.95
CA LEU A 209 -7.55 -4.86 20.35
C LEU A 209 -7.55 -6.39 20.48
N GLY A 210 -8.42 -6.91 21.33
CA GLY A 210 -8.57 -8.36 21.55
C GLY A 210 -9.26 -9.06 20.39
N ASP A 211 -8.69 -10.15 19.87
CA ASP A 211 -9.41 -11.09 19.02
C ASP A 211 -10.31 -11.98 19.89
N PRO A 212 -11.65 -11.90 19.73
CA PRO A 212 -12.58 -12.69 20.53
C PRO A 212 -12.47 -14.20 20.29
N ASN A 213 -11.89 -14.64 19.17
CA ASN A 213 -11.80 -16.04 18.79
C ASN A 213 -10.56 -16.74 19.39
N THR A 214 -9.41 -16.06 19.37
CA THR A 214 -8.14 -16.61 19.88
C THR A 214 -7.88 -16.21 21.34
N GLY A 215 -8.46 -15.10 21.80
CA GLY A 215 -8.18 -14.51 23.11
C GLY A 215 -6.81 -13.81 23.17
N GLN A 216 -6.12 -13.66 22.04
CA GLN A 216 -4.91 -12.86 21.92
C GLN A 216 -5.30 -11.47 21.41
N GLY A 217 -4.72 -10.42 21.97
CA GLY A 217 -4.86 -9.08 21.44
C GLY A 217 -3.70 -8.70 20.54
N PHE A 218 -3.88 -7.62 19.79
CA PHE A 218 -2.80 -6.94 19.10
C PHE A 218 -2.87 -5.44 19.32
N CYS A 219 -1.71 -4.80 19.31
CA CYS A 219 -1.59 -3.36 19.42
C CYS A 219 -2.17 -2.72 18.16
N THR A 220 -3.13 -1.83 18.35
CA THR A 220 -3.87 -1.12 17.29
C THR A 220 -3.68 0.37 17.45
N GLU A 221 -3.94 1.17 16.43
CA GLU A 221 -3.99 2.63 16.54
C GLU A 221 -5.24 3.23 15.89
N MET A 222 -5.48 4.50 16.18
CA MET A 222 -6.54 5.28 15.54
C MET A 222 -6.15 5.59 14.11
N CYS A 223 -7.11 5.48 13.19
CA CYS A 223 -6.87 5.65 11.78
C CYS A 223 -7.99 6.46 11.12
N THR A 224 -7.71 6.95 9.92
CA THR A 224 -8.65 7.67 9.05
C THR A 224 -8.64 7.16 7.62
N ALA A 225 -7.59 6.46 7.22
CA ALA A 225 -7.40 5.86 5.89
C ALA A 225 -6.73 4.47 5.99
N TYR A 226 -6.75 3.72 4.89
CA TYR A 226 -6.07 2.43 4.79
C TYR A 226 -4.55 2.55 5.01
N ASP A 227 -3.94 3.61 4.47
CA ASP A 227 -2.49 3.84 4.55
C ASP A 227 -2.00 4.11 5.99
N ASP A 228 -2.88 4.60 6.88
CA ASP A 228 -2.54 4.79 8.29
C ASP A 228 -2.20 3.44 8.96
N CYS A 229 -2.92 2.38 8.59
CA CYS A 229 -2.70 1.03 9.11
C CYS A 229 -1.67 0.22 8.32
N ASN A 230 -1.26 0.69 7.14
CA ASN A 230 -0.31 0.01 6.25
C ASN A 230 0.73 1.01 5.75
N PRO A 231 1.56 1.56 6.65
CA PRO A 231 2.59 2.50 6.24
C PRO A 231 3.53 1.83 5.23
N VAL A 232 3.98 2.60 4.24
CA VAL A 232 4.83 2.10 3.15
C VAL A 232 6.04 1.35 3.72
N GLY A 233 6.24 0.11 3.26
CA GLY A 233 7.31 -0.77 3.75
C GLY A 233 6.87 -1.77 4.83
N PHE A 234 5.70 -1.57 5.44
CA PHE A 234 5.11 -2.46 6.43
C PHE A 234 3.84 -3.08 5.84
N ASN A 235 3.97 -4.27 5.28
CA ASN A 235 2.83 -5.03 4.75
C ASN A 235 2.08 -5.70 5.92
N LEU A 236 1.53 -4.90 6.83
CA LEU A 236 0.85 -5.38 8.04
C LEU A 236 -0.49 -6.05 7.73
N ASP A 237 -1.04 -5.79 6.55
CA ASP A 237 -2.35 -6.29 6.12
C ASP A 237 -3.41 -5.99 7.19
N MET A 238 -3.53 -4.70 7.51
CA MET A 238 -4.47 -4.18 8.49
C MET A 238 -5.44 -3.19 7.83
N TRP A 239 -6.59 -2.91 8.44
CA TRP A 239 -7.54 -1.93 7.93
C TRP A 239 -7.94 -0.93 8.96
N CYS A 240 -8.33 0.23 8.45
CA CYS A 240 -9.03 1.21 9.24
C CYS A 240 -10.53 0.88 9.37
N LEU A 241 -10.88 0.18 10.46
CA LEU A 241 -12.25 -0.24 10.75
C LEU A 241 -12.97 0.81 11.60
N ASP A 242 -14.16 1.23 11.18
CA ASP A 242 -15.03 2.11 11.99
C ASP A 242 -15.56 1.36 13.23
N ALA A 243 -15.03 1.69 14.40
CA ALA A 243 -15.45 1.16 15.70
C ALA A 243 -16.64 1.94 16.30
N GLY A 244 -17.25 2.86 15.54
CA GLY A 244 -18.45 3.60 15.91
C GLY A 244 -18.13 4.93 16.59
N ALA A 245 -18.68 5.14 17.79
CA ALA A 245 -18.57 6.43 18.48
C ALA A 245 -17.12 6.78 18.89
N ASP A 246 -16.27 5.77 18.98
CA ASP A 246 -14.88 5.89 19.42
C ASP A 246 -13.91 6.14 18.26
N GLY A 247 -14.42 6.27 17.01
CA GLY A 247 -13.61 6.49 15.81
C GLY A 247 -13.27 5.21 15.07
N SER A 248 -12.23 5.24 14.25
CA SER A 248 -11.78 4.09 13.48
C SER A 248 -10.43 3.58 14.01
N LEU A 249 -10.22 2.27 13.99
CA LEU A 249 -9.06 1.58 14.54
C LEU A 249 -8.44 0.63 13.52
N CYS A 250 -7.13 0.44 13.58
CA CYS A 250 -6.43 -0.54 12.76
C CYS A 250 -6.75 -1.97 13.23
N ALA A 251 -7.30 -2.81 12.37
CA ALA A 251 -7.62 -4.21 12.67
C ALA A 251 -7.03 -5.14 11.61
N PHE A 252 -6.72 -6.39 11.95
CA PHE A 252 -6.27 -7.36 10.95
C PHE A 252 -7.31 -7.53 9.83
N SER A 253 -6.77 -7.57 8.63
CA SER A 253 -7.46 -7.79 7.37
C SER A 253 -7.81 -9.26 7.20
N ASP A 254 -9.06 -9.55 6.85
CA ASP A 254 -9.48 -10.81 6.23
C ASP A 254 -10.00 -10.58 4.81
N TYR A 255 -9.49 -9.56 4.11
CA TYR A 255 -10.02 -9.10 2.81
C TYR A 255 -9.69 -10.19 1.82
N GLU A 256 -10.66 -10.49 0.97
CA GLU A 256 -10.53 -11.58 0.01
C GLU A 256 -10.49 -12.98 0.64
N ASP A 257 -10.48 -13.12 1.98
CA ASP A 257 -10.62 -14.44 2.62
C ASP A 257 -12.01 -15.02 2.34
N ALA A 258 -12.04 -16.32 2.07
CA ALA A 258 -13.28 -17.02 1.75
C ALA A 258 -14.23 -17.06 2.96
N CYS A 259 -15.51 -16.73 2.73
CA CYS A 259 -16.50 -16.63 3.81
C CYS A 259 -17.79 -17.41 3.55
N GLU A 260 -18.28 -18.12 4.57
CA GLU A 260 -19.59 -18.77 4.51
C GLU A 260 -20.73 -17.87 5.02
N THR A 261 -20.40 -16.97 5.94
CA THR A 261 -21.31 -16.10 6.68
C THR A 261 -20.62 -14.80 7.04
N THR A 262 -21.39 -13.78 7.41
CA THR A 262 -20.82 -12.50 7.88
C THR A 262 -20.03 -12.62 9.18
N SER A 263 -20.24 -13.69 9.97
CA SER A 263 -19.44 -13.94 11.19
C SER A 263 -18.06 -14.50 10.90
N ASP A 264 -17.81 -14.93 9.66
CA ASP A 264 -16.48 -15.35 9.23
C ASP A 264 -15.60 -14.14 8.89
N CYS A 265 -16.19 -12.93 8.83
CA CYS A 265 -15.50 -11.69 8.48
C CYS A 265 -15.39 -10.73 9.67
N VAL A 266 -14.18 -10.26 9.98
CA VAL A 266 -13.87 -9.18 10.91
C VAL A 266 -14.57 -7.89 10.46
N GLY A 267 -14.57 -7.62 9.15
CA GLY A 267 -15.29 -6.50 8.53
C GLY A 267 -16.82 -6.64 8.49
N GLN A 268 -17.36 -7.74 9.00
CA GLN A 268 -18.79 -8.10 9.05
C GLN A 268 -19.51 -8.21 7.69
N ILE A 269 -18.80 -8.10 6.57
CA ILE A 269 -19.40 -8.23 5.24
C ILE A 269 -18.78 -9.44 4.55
N CYS A 270 -19.63 -10.42 4.25
CA CYS A 270 -19.29 -11.53 3.38
C CYS A 270 -19.96 -11.31 2.02
N LEU A 271 -19.18 -10.90 1.03
CA LEU A 271 -19.62 -10.77 -0.35
C LEU A 271 -19.74 -12.15 -0.99
N ARG A 272 -20.76 -12.34 -1.82
CA ARG A 272 -21.06 -13.63 -2.43
C ARG A 272 -21.45 -13.46 -3.89
N SER A 273 -20.74 -14.15 -4.75
CA SER A 273 -21.09 -14.36 -6.15
C SER A 273 -21.66 -15.77 -6.33
N VAL A 274 -21.89 -16.20 -7.58
CA VAL A 274 -22.37 -17.57 -7.84
C VAL A 274 -21.27 -18.63 -7.69
N SER A 275 -20.02 -18.22 -7.83
CA SER A 275 -18.85 -19.10 -7.84
C SER A 275 -17.89 -18.83 -6.68
N ASP A 276 -18.00 -17.67 -6.04
CA ASP A 276 -17.04 -17.20 -5.06
C ASP A 276 -17.71 -16.47 -3.90
N SER A 277 -16.96 -16.34 -2.81
CA SER A 277 -17.37 -15.56 -1.65
C SER A 277 -16.15 -15.04 -0.96
N SER A 278 -16.13 -13.76 -0.61
CA SER A 278 -15.02 -13.17 0.09
C SER A 278 -15.43 -12.13 1.13
N CYS A 279 -14.62 -12.01 2.16
CA CYS A 279 -14.78 -10.97 3.16
C CYS A 279 -14.41 -9.60 2.57
N SER A 280 -15.16 -8.59 3.02
CA SER A 280 -15.01 -7.21 2.64
C SER A 280 -15.36 -6.28 3.82
N ILE A 281 -15.17 -4.98 3.61
CA ILE A 281 -15.38 -3.94 4.61
C ILE A 281 -16.35 -2.88 4.13
N ASN A 282 -17.06 -2.27 5.07
CA ASN A 282 -17.79 -1.03 4.79
C ASN A 282 -16.77 0.08 4.50
N CYS A 283 -17.10 0.93 3.54
CA CYS A 283 -16.26 2.06 3.20
C CYS A 283 -17.14 3.30 2.99
N THR A 284 -16.59 4.46 3.34
CA THR A 284 -17.23 5.76 3.10
C THR A 284 -16.49 6.57 2.03
N SER A 285 -15.23 6.23 1.77
CA SER A 285 -14.40 6.78 0.69
C SER A 285 -13.50 5.70 0.11
N GLY A 286 -12.96 5.93 -1.10
CA GLY A 286 -12.04 4.97 -1.72
C GLY A 286 -10.68 4.85 -1.02
N ASN A 287 -10.26 5.86 -0.24
CA ASN A 287 -9.03 5.81 0.55
C ASN A 287 -9.10 4.80 1.72
N MET A 288 -10.28 4.26 2.03
CA MET A 288 -10.45 3.19 3.02
C MET A 288 -10.21 1.80 2.42
N CYS A 289 -10.15 1.69 1.09
CA CYS A 289 -10.01 0.41 0.41
C CYS A 289 -8.55 0.08 0.11
N PRO A 290 -8.17 -1.21 0.15
CA PRO A 290 -6.83 -1.64 -0.23
C PRO A 290 -6.54 -1.34 -1.70
N PRO A 291 -5.25 -1.30 -2.10
CA PRO A 291 -4.85 -1.19 -3.50
C PRO A 291 -5.55 -2.24 -4.38
N GLY A 292 -6.07 -1.82 -5.54
CA GLY A 292 -6.81 -2.69 -6.46
C GLY A 292 -8.31 -2.84 -6.15
N ALA A 293 -8.77 -2.32 -5.01
CA ALA A 293 -10.17 -2.26 -4.65
C ALA A 293 -10.77 -0.85 -4.89
N ALA A 294 -12.09 -0.80 -4.97
CA ALA A 294 -12.86 0.44 -5.08
C ALA A 294 -13.98 0.46 -4.04
N CYS A 295 -14.23 1.64 -3.47
CA CYS A 295 -15.35 1.82 -2.55
C CYS A 295 -16.63 2.05 -3.35
N GLY A 296 -17.51 1.05 -3.39
CA GLY A 296 -18.70 1.13 -4.23
C GLY A 296 -19.95 0.49 -3.66
N LEU A 297 -21.08 0.79 -4.28
CA LEU A 297 -22.37 0.22 -3.89
C LEU A 297 -22.51 -1.20 -4.46
N VAL A 298 -22.68 -2.19 -3.59
CA VAL A 298 -22.90 -3.58 -4.00
C VAL A 298 -24.33 -3.97 -3.66
N PRO A 299 -25.08 -4.59 -4.59
CA PRO A 299 -26.40 -5.13 -4.30
C PRO A 299 -26.27 -6.31 -3.32
N ALA A 300 -26.88 -6.17 -2.15
CA ALA A 300 -26.95 -7.21 -1.14
C ALA A 300 -28.39 -7.73 -1.02
N SER A 301 -28.54 -9.02 -0.69
CA SER A 301 -29.83 -9.60 -0.32
C SER A 301 -29.98 -9.54 1.19
N ASP A 302 -31.06 -8.93 1.67
CA ASP A 302 -31.40 -8.88 3.10
C ASP A 302 -31.98 -10.21 3.65
N GLY A 303 -31.97 -11.29 2.85
CA GLY A 303 -32.59 -12.57 3.18
C GLY A 303 -34.12 -12.58 3.20
N ALA A 304 -34.78 -11.40 3.18
CA ALA A 304 -36.22 -11.23 3.07
C ALA A 304 -36.70 -11.04 1.61
N GLY A 305 -35.76 -11.09 0.65
CA GLY A 305 -36.01 -10.86 -0.77
C GLY A 305 -36.06 -9.38 -1.14
N GLY A 306 -35.70 -8.48 -0.22
CA GLY A 306 -35.42 -7.08 -0.50
C GLY A 306 -34.02 -6.94 -1.09
N ALA A 307 -33.91 -6.16 -2.16
CA ALA A 307 -32.61 -5.69 -2.65
C ALA A 307 -32.21 -4.48 -1.80
N THR A 308 -31.14 -4.64 -1.02
CA THR A 308 -30.46 -3.53 -0.37
C THR A 308 -29.17 -3.23 -1.13
N THR A 309 -28.62 -2.04 -0.93
CA THR A 309 -27.27 -1.72 -1.41
C THR A 309 -26.43 -1.41 -0.19
N ILE A 310 -25.23 -1.96 -0.16
CA ILE A 310 -24.24 -1.68 0.88
C ILE A 310 -23.02 -1.04 0.22
N GLN A 311 -22.36 -0.11 0.89
CA GLN A 311 -21.17 0.55 0.37
C GLN A 311 -19.94 -0.14 0.94
N THR A 312 -19.15 -0.78 0.07
CA THR A 312 -18.12 -1.73 0.51
C THR A 312 -16.95 -1.77 -0.48
N CYS A 313 -15.78 -2.19 -0.02
CA CYS A 313 -14.59 -2.31 -0.85
C CYS A 313 -14.65 -3.57 -1.73
N THR A 314 -14.73 -3.41 -3.04
CA THR A 314 -14.75 -4.56 -3.96
C THR A 314 -13.51 -4.58 -4.84
N PRO A 315 -12.93 -5.76 -5.09
CA PRO A 315 -11.84 -5.87 -6.05
C PRO A 315 -12.34 -5.48 -7.44
N ILE A 316 -11.52 -4.76 -8.19
CA ILE A 316 -11.83 -4.34 -9.56
C ILE A 316 -10.69 -4.67 -10.53
N GLY A 317 -11.02 -4.77 -11.81
CA GLY A 317 -10.06 -5.03 -12.89
C GLY A 317 -9.88 -6.51 -13.23
N GLU A 318 -10.38 -7.43 -12.42
CA GLU A 318 -10.40 -8.86 -12.73
C GLU A 318 -11.23 -9.15 -13.98
N SER A 319 -10.83 -10.11 -14.80
CA SER A 319 -11.59 -10.48 -15.99
C SER A 319 -12.93 -11.14 -15.63
N CYS A 320 -14.00 -10.79 -16.33
CA CYS A 320 -15.32 -11.40 -16.15
C CYS A 320 -15.98 -11.74 -17.49
N ALA A 321 -16.85 -12.73 -17.52
CA ALA A 321 -17.71 -13.03 -18.67
C ALA A 321 -19.14 -12.53 -18.43
N VAL A 322 -19.60 -12.56 -17.19
CA VAL A 322 -20.92 -12.08 -16.76
C VAL A 322 -20.84 -11.34 -15.43
N ALA A 323 -21.87 -10.54 -15.12
CA ALA A 323 -21.99 -9.79 -13.87
C ALA A 323 -21.80 -10.64 -12.60
N ASN A 324 -22.24 -11.90 -12.63
CA ASN A 324 -22.14 -12.83 -11.51
C ASN A 324 -20.73 -13.37 -11.27
N ASP A 325 -19.78 -13.12 -12.17
CA ASP A 325 -18.38 -13.48 -11.94
C ASP A 325 -17.70 -12.46 -10.99
N CYS A 326 -18.30 -11.28 -10.83
CA CYS A 326 -17.76 -10.20 -10.00
C CYS A 326 -18.45 -10.16 -8.63
N LEU A 327 -17.67 -10.01 -7.56
CA LEU A 327 -18.19 -9.83 -6.20
C LEU A 327 -19.03 -8.56 -6.04
N SER A 328 -18.73 -7.53 -6.84
CA SER A 328 -19.52 -6.30 -6.96
C SER A 328 -20.85 -6.47 -7.70
N GLY A 329 -21.03 -7.60 -8.40
CA GLY A 329 -22.14 -7.83 -9.32
C GLY A 329 -22.09 -6.98 -10.60
N THR A 330 -20.96 -6.34 -10.91
CA THR A 330 -20.82 -5.45 -12.07
C THR A 330 -19.66 -5.87 -12.95
N CYS A 331 -19.98 -6.30 -14.17
CA CYS A 331 -19.02 -6.69 -15.21
C CYS A 331 -19.17 -5.73 -16.40
N ILE A 332 -18.11 -4.98 -16.72
CA ILE A 332 -18.10 -3.99 -17.81
C ILE A 332 -17.31 -4.57 -18.98
N GLY A 333 -17.94 -4.61 -20.16
CA GLY A 333 -17.28 -4.97 -21.41
C GLY A 333 -16.65 -3.76 -22.07
N ASP A 334 -15.43 -3.94 -22.58
CA ASP A 334 -14.80 -3.03 -23.52
C ASP A 334 -15.10 -3.50 -24.95
N ASP A 335 -15.90 -2.70 -25.67
CA ASP A 335 -16.30 -2.99 -27.05
C ASP A 335 -15.12 -2.98 -28.03
N GLU A 336 -14.02 -2.29 -27.72
CA GLU A 336 -12.84 -2.21 -28.58
C GLU A 336 -11.96 -3.45 -28.46
N THR A 337 -11.73 -3.93 -27.24
CA THR A 337 -10.87 -5.10 -26.98
C THR A 337 -11.64 -6.41 -26.95
N GLY A 338 -12.96 -6.37 -26.69
CA GLY A 338 -13.79 -7.54 -26.46
C GLY A 338 -13.52 -8.23 -25.12
N VAL A 339 -12.76 -7.59 -24.23
CA VAL A 339 -12.48 -8.07 -22.87
C VAL A 339 -13.44 -7.38 -21.90
N ALA A 340 -13.97 -8.12 -20.94
CA ALA A 340 -14.77 -7.54 -19.86
C ALA A 340 -14.07 -7.72 -18.52
N TYR A 341 -14.28 -6.76 -17.62
CA TYR A 341 -13.66 -6.72 -16.31
C TYR A 341 -14.62 -6.30 -15.20
N CYS A 342 -14.34 -6.75 -13.98
CA CYS A 342 -15.09 -6.42 -12.78
C CYS A 342 -14.89 -4.96 -12.40
N SER A 343 -15.98 -4.28 -12.11
CA SER A 343 -16.01 -2.87 -11.70
C SER A 343 -17.00 -2.71 -10.55
N THR A 344 -17.19 -1.51 -10.03
CA THR A 344 -18.20 -1.22 -9.00
C THR A 344 -18.85 0.13 -9.26
N PHE A 345 -20.03 0.35 -8.66
CA PHE A 345 -20.73 1.63 -8.72
C PHE A 345 -20.01 2.65 -7.85
N CYS A 346 -19.72 3.82 -8.39
CA CYS A 346 -19.09 4.93 -7.68
C CYS A 346 -20.07 6.08 -7.47
N THR A 347 -19.71 7.07 -6.66
CA THR A 347 -20.50 8.30 -6.52
C THR A 347 -19.72 9.48 -7.07
N ALA A 348 -20.36 10.31 -7.90
CA ALA A 348 -19.70 11.51 -8.46
C ALA A 348 -19.29 12.53 -7.38
N SER A 349 -19.82 12.41 -6.17
CA SER A 349 -19.45 13.21 -5.01
C SER A 349 -18.12 12.80 -4.38
N ASP A 350 -17.65 11.58 -4.63
CA ASP A 350 -16.38 11.07 -4.12
C ASP A 350 -15.43 10.77 -5.27
N PRO A 351 -14.49 11.69 -5.60
CA PRO A 351 -13.51 11.46 -6.65
C PRO A 351 -12.50 10.36 -6.31
N THR A 352 -12.42 9.95 -5.03
CA THR A 352 -11.49 8.91 -4.57
C THR A 352 -12.10 7.51 -4.64
N ALA A 353 -13.41 7.37 -4.88
CA ALA A 353 -14.12 6.09 -4.86
C ALA A 353 -13.51 5.02 -5.78
N CYS A 354 -12.87 5.45 -6.88
CA CYS A 354 -12.16 4.57 -7.81
C CYS A 354 -10.64 4.67 -7.59
N PRO A 355 -9.90 3.55 -7.66
CA PRO A 355 -8.46 3.55 -7.49
C PRO A 355 -7.74 4.23 -8.66
N ALA A 356 -6.43 4.44 -8.50
CA ALA A 356 -5.59 5.01 -9.55
C ALA A 356 -5.76 4.25 -10.88
N ASN A 357 -5.85 5.00 -11.98
CA ASN A 357 -6.16 4.53 -13.34
C ASN A 357 -7.62 4.15 -13.62
N TYR A 358 -8.54 4.48 -12.73
CA TYR A 358 -9.98 4.38 -13.00
C TYR A 358 -10.66 5.74 -12.84
N ALA A 359 -11.64 6.01 -13.69
CA ALA A 359 -12.48 7.20 -13.64
C ALA A 359 -13.93 6.82 -13.32
N CYS A 360 -14.53 7.50 -12.34
CA CYS A 360 -15.95 7.37 -12.04
C CYS A 360 -16.79 8.00 -13.16
N THR A 361 -17.30 7.16 -14.08
CA THR A 361 -17.93 7.61 -15.33
C THR A 361 -19.32 7.01 -15.52
N LEU A 362 -20.24 7.79 -16.09
CA LEU A 362 -21.57 7.32 -16.44
C LEU A 362 -21.52 6.56 -17.77
N VAL A 363 -21.70 5.24 -17.72
CA VAL A 363 -21.69 4.37 -18.90
C VAL A 363 -23.08 4.37 -19.54
N GLN A 364 -23.11 4.31 -20.88
CA GLN A 364 -24.38 4.33 -21.62
C GLN A 364 -25.28 3.16 -21.21
N GLY A 365 -26.47 3.48 -20.70
CA GLY A 365 -27.44 2.47 -20.23
C GLY A 365 -27.40 2.19 -18.73
N SER A 366 -26.48 2.80 -17.98
CA SER A 366 -26.51 2.82 -16.51
C SER A 366 -27.06 4.16 -16.01
N ASP A 367 -27.92 4.12 -15.00
CA ASP A 367 -28.39 5.31 -14.28
C ASP A 367 -27.38 5.76 -13.20
N VAL A 368 -26.36 4.95 -12.91
CA VAL A 368 -25.37 5.16 -11.84
C VAL A 368 -23.96 5.07 -12.44
N PRO A 369 -23.03 5.99 -12.10
CA PRO A 369 -21.67 5.91 -12.60
C PRO A 369 -20.91 4.71 -12.01
N VAL A 370 -19.92 4.23 -12.74
CA VAL A 370 -19.09 3.07 -12.41
C VAL A 370 -17.61 3.39 -12.63
N CYS A 371 -16.72 2.63 -11.99
CA CYS A 371 -15.27 2.79 -12.17
C CYS A 371 -14.82 2.20 -13.52
N VAL A 372 -14.47 3.06 -14.47
CA VAL A 372 -14.03 2.66 -15.82
C VAL A 372 -12.53 2.92 -15.98
N ARG A 373 -11.80 2.00 -16.62
CA ARG A 373 -10.35 2.14 -16.87
C ARG A 373 -10.05 3.15 -17.98
#